data_AF-A0A2P4S739-F1
#
_entry.id   AF-A0A2P4S739-F1
#
_cell.length_a   1.000
_cell.length_b   1.000
_cell.length_c   1.000
_cell.angle_alpha   90.00
_cell.angle_beta   90.00
_cell.angle_gamma   90.00
#
_symmetry.space_group_name_H-M   'P 1'
#
loop_
_entity.id
_entity.type
_entity.pdbx_description
1 polymer ?
#
loop_
_entity_poly.entity_id
_entity_poly.type
_entity_poly.pdbx_seq_one_letter_code
_entity_poly.pdbx_strand_id
1 'polypeptide(L)'
;IPEGVKDLPPGVALPLESNLAYMNGVSFTKGCYIGQELTARTHHMGVIRKRLVPVRFSVPLPQESIPEGAEILTESGKAAGKFRAGGDELGIALLRLANISEPLCLNVAGDKVKLTASIPEWWPKTASK
;
A
#
# COMPACT_ATOMS: atom_id res chain seq x y z
N ILE A 1 -0.72 9.58 3.25
CA ILE A 1 -0.22 9.80 1.87
C ILE A 1 1.24 9.40 1.89
N PRO A 2 1.74 8.58 0.95
CA PRO A 2 3.12 8.11 1.01
C PRO A 2 4.10 9.26 0.69
N GLU A 3 5.10 9.47 1.53
CA GLU A 3 6.12 10.51 1.39
C GLU A 3 7.51 10.03 1.88
N GLY A 4 8.56 10.41 1.15
CA GLY A 4 9.93 10.12 1.54
C GLY A 4 10.35 8.66 1.36
N VAL A 5 11.59 8.36 1.73
CA VAL A 5 12.25 7.08 1.42
C VAL A 5 11.73 5.90 2.24
N LYS A 6 11.13 6.14 3.42
CA LYS A 6 10.53 5.09 4.25
C LYS A 6 9.25 4.54 3.61
N ASP A 7 8.43 5.42 3.04
CA ASP A 7 7.18 5.02 2.38
C ASP A 7 7.43 4.50 0.96
N LEU A 8 8.44 5.11 0.28
CA LEU A 8 8.78 4.89 -1.12
C LEU A 8 10.26 4.48 -1.27
N PRO A 9 10.64 3.26 -0.85
CA PRO A 9 12.02 2.79 -0.92
C PRO A 9 12.56 2.80 -2.37
N PRO A 10 13.70 3.45 -2.64
CA PRO A 10 14.28 3.54 -3.96
C PRO A 10 14.53 2.17 -4.60
N GLY A 11 14.17 2.01 -5.87
CA GLY A 11 14.33 0.75 -6.61
C GLY A 11 13.35 -0.37 -6.22
N VAL A 12 12.53 -0.18 -5.18
CA VAL A 12 11.55 -1.17 -4.70
C VAL A 12 10.12 -0.70 -4.90
N ALA A 13 9.81 0.57 -4.62
CA ALA A 13 8.47 1.12 -4.76
C ALA A 13 8.05 1.21 -6.24
N LEU A 14 6.93 0.58 -6.59
CA LEU A 14 6.33 0.70 -7.92
C LEU A 14 5.42 1.93 -7.98
N PRO A 15 5.56 2.82 -8.98
CA PRO A 15 4.83 4.10 -9.03
C PRO A 15 3.31 3.94 -8.94
N LEU A 16 2.74 3.00 -9.69
CA LEU A 16 1.29 2.81 -9.75
C LEU A 16 0.72 2.08 -8.53
N GLU A 17 1.49 1.21 -7.88
CA GLU A 17 1.15 0.65 -6.56
C GLU A 17 1.22 1.73 -5.47
N SER A 18 2.05 2.76 -5.68
CA SER A 18 2.23 3.89 -4.76
C SER A 18 1.20 5.01 -4.97
N ASN A 19 0.14 4.75 -5.75
CA ASN A 19 -0.93 5.70 -6.05
C ASN A 19 -0.52 6.94 -6.86
N LEU A 20 0.60 6.91 -7.58
CA LEU A 20 1.09 8.07 -8.33
C LEU A 20 0.04 8.62 -9.32
N ALA A 21 -0.73 7.75 -9.97
CA ALA A 21 -1.83 8.16 -10.84
C ALA A 21 -2.99 8.84 -10.09
N TYR A 22 -3.31 8.38 -8.87
CA TYR A 22 -4.36 9.00 -8.05
C TYR A 22 -3.92 10.33 -7.42
N MET A 23 -2.60 10.55 -7.33
CA MET A 23 -2.01 11.78 -6.82
C MET A 23 -1.58 12.74 -7.96
N ASN A 24 -2.07 12.53 -9.19
CA ASN A 24 -1.75 13.35 -10.36
C ASN A 24 -0.24 13.46 -10.69
N GLY A 25 0.55 12.46 -10.28
CA GLY A 25 2.00 12.47 -10.43
C GLY A 25 2.54 11.83 -11.72
N VAL A 26 1.67 11.36 -12.62
CA VAL A 26 2.06 10.80 -13.92
C VAL A 26 1.09 11.25 -15.00
N SER A 27 1.63 11.64 -16.16
CA SER A 27 0.87 11.84 -17.38
C SER A 27 1.12 10.68 -18.34
N PHE A 28 0.04 10.18 -18.94
CA PHE A 28 0.08 9.15 -19.99
C PHE A 28 0.05 9.74 -21.40
N THR A 29 -0.06 11.06 -21.53
CA THR A 29 -0.13 11.79 -22.81
C THR A 29 1.10 12.68 -23.06
N LYS A 30 2.04 12.75 -22.10
CA LYS A 30 3.32 13.46 -22.26
C LYS A 30 4.30 12.71 -23.17
N GLY A 31 5.34 13.42 -23.60
CA GLY A 31 6.49 12.84 -24.29
C GLY A 31 7.31 11.88 -23.42
N CYS A 32 8.37 11.33 -24.00
CA CYS A 32 9.14 10.23 -23.42
C CYS A 32 9.82 10.58 -22.09
N TYR A 33 9.80 9.65 -21.14
CA TYR A 33 10.52 9.76 -19.86
C TYR A 33 11.05 8.39 -19.41
N ILE A 34 12.04 8.40 -18.51
CA ILE A 34 12.66 7.16 -18.00
C ILE A 34 11.63 6.31 -17.25
N GLY A 35 11.55 5.01 -17.58
CA GLY A 35 10.60 4.08 -16.96
C GLY A 35 9.17 4.16 -17.51
N GLN A 36 8.93 4.94 -18.56
CA GLN A 36 7.61 5.08 -19.17
C GLN A 36 7.05 3.77 -19.70
N GLU A 37 7.83 2.96 -20.43
CA GLU A 37 7.39 1.71 -21.06
C GLU A 37 6.69 0.79 -20.04
N LEU A 38 7.34 0.56 -18.90
CA LEU A 38 6.79 -0.27 -17.82
C LEU A 38 5.55 0.36 -17.21
N THR A 39 5.61 1.65 -16.88
CA THR A 39 4.50 2.38 -16.24
C THR A 39 3.26 2.42 -17.13
N ALA A 40 3.43 2.74 -18.41
CA ALA A 40 2.35 2.78 -19.39
C ALA A 40 1.78 1.38 -19.64
N ARG A 41 2.61 0.34 -19.74
CA ARG A 41 2.15 -1.04 -19.89
C ARG A 41 1.30 -1.48 -18.70
N THR A 42 1.77 -1.23 -17.47
CA THR A 42 1.00 -1.54 -16.26
C THR A 42 -0.32 -0.76 -16.20
N HIS A 43 -0.35 0.49 -16.65
CA HIS A 43 -1.59 1.29 -16.70
C HIS A 43 -2.61 0.77 -17.70
N HIS A 44 -2.20 0.45 -18.93
CA HIS A 44 -3.13 0.10 -20.02
C HIS A 44 -3.50 -1.37 -20.07
N MET A 45 -2.55 -2.25 -19.72
CA MET A 45 -2.72 -3.71 -19.85
C MET A 45 -2.81 -4.42 -18.50
N GLY A 46 -2.38 -3.74 -17.43
CA GLY A 46 -2.28 -4.33 -16.10
C GLY A 46 -3.48 -4.00 -15.23
N VAL A 47 -3.81 -4.95 -14.35
CA VAL A 47 -4.65 -4.68 -13.18
C VAL A 47 -3.73 -4.37 -12.01
N ILE A 48 -3.84 -3.15 -11.45
CA ILE A 48 -3.12 -2.79 -10.22
C ILE A 48 -3.81 -3.50 -9.06
N ARG A 49 -3.26 -4.66 -8.66
CA ARG A 49 -3.85 -5.51 -7.61
C ARG A 49 -3.42 -5.13 -6.21
N LYS A 50 -2.32 -4.39 -6.06
CA LYS A 50 -1.80 -3.93 -4.77
C LYS A 50 -1.67 -2.42 -4.77
N ARG A 51 -1.99 -1.78 -3.65
CA ARG A 51 -1.78 -0.34 -3.46
C ARG A 51 -1.30 -0.04 -2.05
N LEU A 52 -0.58 1.07 -1.90
CA LEU A 52 -0.34 1.69 -0.60
C LEU A 52 -1.66 2.21 -0.05
N VAL A 53 -2.05 1.75 1.13
CA VAL A 53 -3.28 2.16 1.82
C VAL A 53 -2.98 2.46 3.29
N PRO A 54 -3.73 3.38 3.90
CA PRO A 54 -3.68 3.57 5.34
C PRO A 54 -4.15 2.31 6.06
N VAL A 55 -3.47 1.98 7.15
CA VAL A 55 -3.85 0.94 8.09
C VAL A 55 -3.94 1.50 9.50
N ARG A 56 -4.83 0.92 10.30
CA ARG A 56 -4.98 1.24 11.72
C ARG A 56 -4.76 -0.01 12.56
N PHE A 57 -3.87 0.06 13.53
CA PHE A 57 -3.61 -1.02 14.48
C PHE A 57 -4.66 -1.02 15.60
N SER A 58 -4.97 -2.20 16.15
CA SER A 58 -5.89 -2.34 17.28
C SER A 58 -5.33 -1.82 18.60
N VAL A 59 -4.00 -1.69 18.67
CA VAL A 59 -3.26 -1.17 19.82
C VAL A 59 -2.18 -0.21 19.31
N PRO A 60 -1.82 0.85 20.06
CA PRO A 60 -0.68 1.68 19.73
C PRO A 60 0.60 0.85 19.75
N LEU A 61 1.40 0.96 18.69
CA LEU A 61 2.69 0.30 18.56
C LEU A 61 3.82 1.32 18.60
N PRO A 62 4.90 1.11 19.37
CA PRO A 62 6.04 2.01 19.36
C PRO A 62 6.57 2.21 17.94
N GLN A 63 7.00 3.43 17.62
CA GLN A 63 7.68 3.68 16.36
C GLN A 63 8.88 2.73 16.23
N GLU A 64 9.07 2.14 15.05
CA GLU A 64 10.15 1.16 14.75
C GLU A 64 9.98 -0.25 15.37
N SER A 65 8.88 -0.52 16.08
CA SER A 65 8.59 -1.89 16.58
C SER A 65 8.26 -2.89 15.47
N ILE A 66 7.77 -2.41 14.33
CA ILE A 66 7.41 -3.25 13.18
C ILE A 66 8.57 -3.24 12.17
N PRO A 67 9.15 -4.41 11.82
CA PRO A 67 10.16 -4.50 10.79
C PRO A 67 9.66 -3.99 9.43
N GLU A 68 10.55 -3.33 8.68
CA GLU A 68 10.23 -2.93 7.31
C GLU A 68 9.86 -4.15 6.47
N GLY A 69 8.73 -4.08 5.75
CA GLY A 69 8.27 -5.18 4.93
C GLY A 69 7.68 -6.36 5.70
N ALA A 70 7.40 -6.21 7.00
CA ALA A 70 6.69 -7.22 7.81
C ALA A 70 5.43 -7.69 7.08
N GLU A 71 5.22 -9.00 7.06
CA GLU A 71 4.12 -9.61 6.32
C GLU A 71 2.78 -9.35 7.03
N ILE A 72 1.79 -8.96 6.25
CA ILE A 72 0.41 -8.79 6.71
C ILE A 72 -0.41 -9.95 6.17
N LEU A 73 -1.11 -10.62 7.08
CA LEU A 73 -1.90 -11.81 6.82
C LEU A 73 -3.38 -11.53 7.05
N THR A 74 -4.24 -12.24 6.32
CA THR A 74 -5.66 -12.37 6.66
C THR A 74 -5.81 -13.18 7.97
N GLU A 75 -6.98 -13.13 8.60
CA GLU A 75 -7.25 -14.01 9.76
C GLU A 75 -7.12 -15.51 9.42
N SER A 76 -7.36 -15.89 8.16
CA SER A 76 -7.15 -17.25 7.64
C SER A 76 -5.68 -17.59 7.35
N GLY A 77 -4.73 -16.69 7.63
CA GLY A 77 -3.30 -16.91 7.48
C GLY A 77 -2.77 -16.73 6.06
N LYS A 78 -3.55 -16.17 5.12
CA LYS A 78 -3.11 -15.90 3.75
C LYS A 78 -2.38 -14.57 3.67
N ALA A 79 -1.32 -14.51 2.87
CA ALA A 79 -0.60 -13.26 2.61
C ALA A 79 -1.50 -12.21 1.93
N ALA A 80 -1.74 -11.09 2.63
CA ALA A 80 -2.54 -9.96 2.17
C ALA A 80 -1.65 -8.80 1.69
N GLY A 81 -0.42 -8.68 2.20
CA GLY A 81 0.50 -7.64 1.79
C GLY A 81 1.69 -7.47 2.73
N LYS A 82 2.27 -6.27 2.74
CA LYS A 82 3.43 -5.94 3.59
C LYS A 82 3.26 -4.57 4.23
N PHE A 83 3.66 -4.45 5.49
CA PHE A 83 3.83 -3.17 6.15
C PHE A 83 4.90 -2.33 5.43
N ARG A 84 4.76 -1.00 5.49
CA ARG A 84 5.70 -0.06 4.88
C ARG A 84 6.30 0.84 5.95
N ALA A 85 5.48 1.70 6.52
CA ALA A 85 5.91 2.66 7.51
C ALA A 85 4.71 3.11 8.34
N GLY A 86 4.98 3.65 9.52
CA GLY A 86 3.95 4.02 10.47
C GLY A 86 4.45 3.90 11.90
N GLY A 87 3.56 4.20 12.82
CA GLY A 87 3.79 4.17 14.26
C GLY A 87 2.50 4.48 14.99
N ASP A 88 2.49 4.18 16.28
CA ASP A 88 1.32 4.30 17.15
C ASP A 88 0.15 3.49 16.58
N GLU A 89 -0.96 4.14 16.31
CA GLU A 89 -2.17 3.49 15.83
C GLU A 89 -2.26 3.47 14.30
N LEU A 90 -1.38 4.17 13.57
CA LEU A 90 -1.53 4.40 12.14
C LEU A 90 -0.30 4.00 11.35
N GLY A 91 -0.53 3.57 10.12
CA GLY A 91 0.55 3.31 9.19
C GLY A 91 0.08 3.25 7.75
N ILE A 92 1.01 2.89 6.89
CA ILE A 92 0.81 2.62 5.48
C ILE A 92 1.28 1.20 5.23
N ALA A 93 0.51 0.47 4.44
CA ALA A 93 0.83 -0.87 4.01
C ALA A 93 0.61 -1.03 2.51
N LEU A 94 1.44 -1.82 1.86
CA LEU A 94 1.20 -2.29 0.50
C LEU A 94 0.31 -3.53 0.58
N LEU A 95 -0.99 -3.36 0.33
CA LEU A 95 -1.99 -4.42 0.45
C LEU A 95 -2.61 -4.79 -0.89
N ARG A 96 -3.01 -6.05 -1.02
CA ARG A 96 -3.89 -6.52 -2.08
C ARG A 96 -5.27 -5.88 -1.91
N LEU A 97 -5.78 -5.28 -2.98
CA LEU A 97 -7.08 -4.60 -2.97
C LEU A 97 -8.24 -5.54 -2.60
N ALA A 98 -8.13 -6.81 -2.98
CA ALA A 98 -9.12 -7.83 -2.67
C ALA A 98 -9.29 -8.11 -1.17
N ASN A 99 -8.28 -7.81 -0.36
CA ASN A 99 -8.25 -8.10 1.08
C ASN A 99 -8.42 -6.84 1.95
N ILE A 100 -8.69 -5.67 1.37
CA ILE A 100 -8.78 -4.40 2.13
C ILE A 100 -9.89 -4.43 3.18
N SER A 101 -11.04 -5.03 2.84
CA SER A 101 -12.20 -5.07 3.72
C SER A 101 -12.16 -6.22 4.74
N GLU A 102 -11.14 -7.06 4.70
CA GLU A 102 -10.98 -8.18 5.62
C GLU A 102 -10.27 -7.73 6.91
N PRO A 103 -10.53 -8.38 8.06
CA PRO A 103 -9.68 -8.24 9.24
C PRO A 103 -8.27 -8.78 8.93
N LEU A 104 -7.26 -7.99 9.28
CA LEU A 104 -5.86 -8.28 9.00
C LEU A 104 -5.07 -8.40 10.30
N CYS A 105 -3.91 -9.04 10.20
CA CYS A 105 -2.97 -9.15 11.31
C CYS A 105 -1.53 -9.15 10.84
N LEU A 106 -0.64 -8.73 11.72
CA LEU A 106 0.81 -8.90 11.57
C LEU A 106 1.41 -9.43 12.88
N ASN A 107 2.61 -9.98 12.78
CA ASN A 107 3.38 -10.40 13.96
C ASN A 107 4.37 -9.28 14.35
N VAL A 108 4.32 -8.85 15.61
CA VAL A 108 5.22 -7.85 16.20
C VAL A 108 5.85 -8.47 17.43
N ALA A 109 7.17 -8.69 17.40
CA ALA A 109 7.93 -9.26 18.52
C ALA A 109 7.38 -10.61 19.09
N GLY A 110 6.65 -11.38 18.28
CA GLY A 110 6.03 -12.65 18.70
C GLY A 110 4.52 -12.54 18.96
N ASP A 111 4.00 -11.32 19.13
CA ASP A 111 2.59 -11.06 19.38
C ASP A 111 1.83 -10.80 18.07
N LYS A 112 0.63 -11.39 17.98
CA LYS A 112 -0.26 -11.20 16.84
C LYS A 112 -1.10 -9.94 17.05
N VAL A 113 -0.77 -8.88 16.31
CA VAL A 113 -1.48 -7.60 16.36
C VAL A 113 -2.51 -7.54 15.23
N LYS A 114 -3.75 -7.16 15.57
CA LYS A 114 -4.81 -6.95 14.59
C LYS A 114 -4.73 -5.55 13.98
N LEU A 115 -5.14 -5.43 12.73
CA LEU A 115 -5.24 -4.16 12.04
C LEU A 115 -6.38 -4.16 11.02
N THR A 116 -6.83 -2.97 10.65
CA THR A 116 -7.78 -2.76 9.56
C THR A 116 -7.17 -1.82 8.51
N ALA A 117 -7.58 -1.97 7.26
CA ALA A 117 -7.23 -1.06 6.19
C ALA A 117 -8.44 -0.20 5.81
N SER A 118 -8.20 0.98 5.25
CA SER A 118 -9.26 1.82 4.71
C SER A 118 -8.91 2.35 3.32
N ILE A 119 -9.94 2.54 2.51
CA ILE A 119 -9.82 3.22 1.21
C ILE A 119 -9.89 4.73 1.48
N PRO A 120 -8.85 5.51 1.12
CA PRO A 120 -8.90 6.95 1.32
C PRO A 120 -10.05 7.61 0.54
N GLU A 121 -10.75 8.55 1.15
CA GLU A 121 -11.93 9.20 0.56
C GLU A 121 -11.62 9.99 -0.73
N TRP A 122 -10.38 10.44 -0.89
CA TRP A 122 -9.91 11.19 -2.06
C TRP A 122 -9.57 10.29 -3.26
N TRP A 123 -9.55 8.97 -3.10
CA TRP A 123 -9.36 8.09 -4.24
C TRP A 123 -10.48 8.30 -5.26
N PRO A 124 -10.18 8.21 -6.57
CA PRO A 124 -11.21 8.28 -7.59
C PRO A 124 -12.27 7.23 -7.30
N LYS A 125 -13.53 7.65 -7.16
CA LYS A 125 -14.64 6.71 -7.06
C LYS A 125 -14.71 5.98 -8.39
N THR A 126 -14.48 4.67 -8.37
CA THR A 126 -14.67 3.83 -9.55
C THR A 126 -16.11 4.07 -10.02
N ALA A 127 -16.28 4.67 -11.20
CA ALA A 127 -17.58 4.73 -11.82
C ALA A 127 -18.03 3.27 -11.98
N SER A 128 -19.12 2.90 -11.31
CA SER A 128 -19.76 1.61 -11.54
C SER A 128 -20.03 1.53 -13.04
N LYS A 129 -19.28 0.70 -13.75
CA LYS A 129 -19.67 0.27 -15.09
C LYS A 129 -20.71 -0.83 -14.95
#